data_AF-A0A3P7LH65-F1
#
_entry.id   AF-A0A3P7LH65-F1
#
_cell.length_a   1.000
_cell.length_b   1.000
_cell.length_c   1.000
_cell.angle_alpha   90.00
_cell.angle_beta   90.00
_cell.angle_gamma   90.00
#
_symmetry.space_group_name_H-M   'P 1'
#
loop_
_entity.id
_entity.type
_entity.pdbx_description
1 polymer ?
#
loop_
_entity_poly.entity_id
_entity_poly.type
_entity_poly.pdbx_seq_one_letter_code
_entity_poly.pdbx_strand_id
1 'polypeptide(L)'
;MANQRTQMFEDKPALAECLPELNDLRVAGKLTDLTIELQENVKLHAHRVVFASRIPSLRDSVCEISTLQWPKLSSEVAGPLVDYVYTGQLKVNEANAVGLIVLSKQLQMPHIEDWVVSFMAARLDSQTLANNWNLAEVLNSDQLRTICLQQIKKNFEATVPSDFFMQLPADFVLSLLRADDLHVTCEESVFEAIH
;
A
#
# COMPACT_ATOMS: atom_id res chain seq x y z
N MET A 1 42.40 -38.11 17.40
CA MET A 1 41.19 -37.83 16.61
C MET A 1 41.53 -36.69 15.67
N ALA A 2 41.58 -36.94 14.36
CA ALA A 2 42.03 -35.95 13.39
C ALA A 2 40.95 -34.87 13.21
N ASN A 3 41.32 -33.61 13.41
CA ASN A 3 40.49 -32.45 13.14
C ASN A 3 40.25 -32.39 11.63
N GLN A 4 39.09 -32.87 11.16
CA GLN A 4 38.75 -32.77 9.74
C GLN A 4 38.52 -31.31 9.39
N ARG A 5 39.27 -30.83 8.39
CA ARG A 5 39.18 -29.46 7.89
C ARG A 5 37.92 -29.37 7.00
N THR A 6 36.83 -28.84 7.55
CA THR A 6 35.62 -28.55 6.77
C THR A 6 35.81 -27.25 5.98
N GLN A 7 35.48 -27.26 4.69
CA GLN A 7 35.35 -26.06 3.86
C GLN A 7 33.91 -25.96 3.37
N MET A 8 33.36 -24.75 3.39
CA MET A 8 32.00 -24.46 2.94
C MET A 8 32.07 -23.73 1.60
N PHE A 9 31.28 -24.20 0.64
CA PHE A 9 31.03 -23.52 -0.62
C PHE A 9 29.62 -22.92 -0.55
N GLU A 10 29.49 -21.66 -0.90
CA GLU A 10 28.22 -20.95 -1.01
C GLU A 10 28.17 -20.31 -2.40
N ASP A 11 27.06 -20.53 -3.11
CA ASP A 11 26.76 -19.76 -4.30
C ASP A 11 26.48 -18.29 -3.93
N LYS A 12 26.67 -17.39 -4.90
CA LYS A 12 26.04 -16.05 -4.91
C LYS A 12 24.52 -16.21 -4.71
N PRO A 13 23.77 -15.20 -4.21
CA PRO A 13 22.44 -15.39 -3.59
C PRO A 13 21.49 -16.28 -4.42
N ALA A 14 21.57 -17.59 -4.19
CA ALA A 14 21.13 -18.60 -5.15
C ALA A 14 19.61 -18.58 -5.34
N LEU A 15 18.90 -18.26 -4.26
CA LEU A 15 17.45 -18.17 -4.29
C LEU A 15 16.94 -16.90 -5.01
N ALA A 16 17.70 -15.81 -4.98
CA ALA A 16 17.32 -14.59 -5.69
C ALA A 16 17.42 -14.81 -7.20
N GLU A 17 18.44 -15.55 -7.64
CA GLU A 17 18.64 -15.89 -9.05
C GLU A 17 17.57 -16.86 -9.58
N CYS A 18 16.93 -17.68 -8.74
CA CYS A 18 15.86 -18.61 -9.14
C CYS A 18 14.45 -17.99 -9.27
N LEU A 19 14.24 -16.77 -8.72
CA LEU A 19 12.92 -16.14 -8.69
C LEU A 19 12.33 -15.87 -10.10
N PRO A 20 13.11 -15.43 -11.10
CA PRO A 20 12.64 -15.29 -12.48
C PRO A 20 12.12 -16.62 -13.06
N GLU A 21 12.84 -17.72 -12.87
CA GLU A 21 12.42 -19.04 -13.37
C GLU A 21 11.16 -19.54 -12.66
N LEU A 22 11.03 -19.29 -11.36
CA LEU A 22 9.78 -19.57 -10.63
C LEU A 22 8.61 -18.74 -11.17
N ASN A 23 8.87 -17.50 -11.57
CA ASN A 23 7.88 -16.64 -12.19
C ASN A 23 7.46 -17.16 -13.58
N ASP A 24 8.42 -17.60 -14.39
CA ASP A 24 8.16 -18.21 -15.71
C ASP A 24 7.32 -19.48 -15.58
N LEU A 25 7.62 -20.32 -14.59
CA LEU A 25 6.82 -21.50 -14.27
C LEU A 25 5.38 -21.11 -13.89
N ARG A 26 5.21 -20.08 -13.06
CA ARG A 26 3.88 -19.58 -12.66
C ARG A 26 3.09 -19.09 -13.88
N VAL A 27 3.69 -18.24 -14.72
CA VAL A 27 3.04 -17.67 -15.91
C VAL A 27 2.66 -18.78 -16.90
N ALA A 28 3.49 -19.82 -17.00
CA ALA A 28 3.18 -21.02 -17.79
C ALA A 28 2.14 -21.96 -17.14
N GLY A 29 1.64 -21.65 -15.95
CA GLY A 29 0.70 -22.51 -15.20
C GLY A 29 1.31 -23.83 -14.73
N LYS A 30 2.63 -23.91 -14.63
CA LYS A 30 3.36 -25.13 -14.28
C LYS A 30 3.62 -25.20 -12.79
N LEU A 31 3.35 -26.39 -12.23
CA LEU A 31 3.59 -26.72 -10.82
C LEU A 31 2.82 -25.83 -9.83
N THR A 32 1.87 -25.02 -10.29
CA THR A 32 1.05 -24.16 -9.43
C THR A 32 0.09 -25.02 -8.60
N ASP A 33 0.13 -24.83 -7.30
CA ASP A 33 -0.61 -25.58 -6.29
C ASP A 33 -1.50 -24.67 -5.41
N LEU A 34 -1.49 -23.36 -5.67
CA LEU A 34 -2.41 -22.37 -5.09
C LEU A 34 -3.28 -21.75 -6.18
N THR A 35 -4.58 -21.70 -5.93
CA THR A 35 -5.54 -20.90 -6.72
C THR A 35 -6.02 -19.73 -5.88
N ILE A 36 -6.00 -18.52 -6.43
CA ILE A 36 -6.52 -17.31 -5.79
C ILE A 36 -7.77 -16.92 -6.57
N GLU A 37 -8.93 -17.05 -5.92
CA GLU A 37 -10.22 -16.71 -6.51
C GLU A 37 -10.58 -15.27 -6.17
N LEU A 38 -10.80 -14.47 -7.20
CA LEU A 38 -11.08 -13.04 -7.14
C LEU A 38 -12.57 -12.78 -7.39
N GLN A 39 -12.93 -11.49 -7.46
CA GLN A 39 -14.25 -11.10 -7.93
C GLN A 39 -14.53 -11.60 -9.37
N GLU A 40 -15.81 -11.71 -9.73
CA GLU A 40 -16.24 -12.12 -11.08
C GLU A 40 -15.71 -13.49 -11.53
N ASN A 41 -15.42 -14.40 -10.59
CA ASN A 41 -14.86 -15.73 -10.84
C ASN A 41 -13.50 -15.73 -11.57
N VAL A 42 -12.77 -14.62 -11.53
CA VAL A 42 -11.39 -14.57 -12.04
C VAL A 42 -10.49 -15.39 -11.13
N LYS A 43 -9.60 -16.19 -11.73
CA LYS A 43 -8.67 -17.04 -10.98
C LYS A 43 -7.23 -16.70 -11.35
N LEU A 44 -6.39 -16.53 -10.33
CA LEU A 44 -4.94 -16.45 -10.47
C LEU A 44 -4.31 -17.73 -9.93
N HIS A 45 -3.23 -18.19 -10.55
CA HIS A 45 -2.50 -19.38 -10.13
C HIS A 45 -1.12 -19.00 -9.60
N ALA A 46 -0.69 -19.67 -8.54
CA ALA A 46 0.58 -19.42 -7.87
C ALA A 46 1.13 -20.69 -7.22
N HIS A 47 2.35 -20.58 -6.68
CA HIS A 47 3.01 -21.61 -5.88
C HIS A 47 2.84 -21.29 -4.40
N ARG A 48 2.26 -22.21 -3.63
CA ARG A 48 2.00 -22.07 -2.19
C ARG A 48 3.27 -21.69 -1.44
N VAL A 49 4.39 -22.36 -1.76
CA VAL A 49 5.69 -22.13 -1.11
C VAL A 49 6.23 -20.71 -1.32
N VAL A 50 6.01 -20.12 -2.50
CA VAL A 50 6.45 -18.74 -2.80
C VAL A 50 5.54 -17.75 -2.08
N PHE A 51 4.22 -17.98 -2.09
CA PHE A 51 3.27 -17.15 -1.34
C PHE A 51 3.53 -17.18 0.18
N ALA A 52 3.68 -18.37 0.77
CA ALA A 52 3.92 -18.57 2.21
C ALA A 52 5.25 -17.99 2.70
N SER A 53 6.26 -17.91 1.83
CA SER A 53 7.56 -17.34 2.14
C SER A 53 7.57 -15.81 2.03
N ARG A 54 6.81 -15.24 1.09
CA ARG A 54 6.79 -13.79 0.82
C ARG A 54 5.68 -13.04 1.56
N ILE A 55 4.62 -13.74 1.98
CA ILE A 55 3.50 -13.18 2.73
C ILE A 55 3.31 -14.01 4.01
N PRO A 56 4.08 -13.72 5.08
CA PRO A 56 4.09 -14.53 6.30
C PRO A 56 2.72 -14.68 6.96
N SER A 57 1.87 -13.64 6.90
CA SER A 57 0.51 -13.64 7.45
C SER A 57 -0.41 -14.70 6.83
N LEU A 58 -0.10 -15.17 5.62
CA LEU A 58 -0.86 -16.22 4.94
C LEU A 58 -0.28 -17.61 5.10
N ARG A 59 0.92 -17.76 5.69
CA ARG A 59 1.68 -19.02 5.71
C ARG A 59 0.85 -20.21 6.20
N ASP A 60 0.22 -20.08 7.36
CA ASP A 60 -0.54 -21.17 7.96
C ASP A 60 -1.78 -21.50 7.13
N SER A 61 -2.49 -20.47 6.66
CA SER A 61 -3.67 -20.64 5.82
C SER A 61 -3.33 -21.36 4.51
N VAL A 62 -2.30 -20.92 3.79
CA VAL A 62 -1.91 -21.52 2.51
C VAL A 62 -1.24 -22.88 2.67
N CYS A 63 -0.81 -23.29 3.87
CA CYS A 63 -0.35 -24.66 4.15
C CYS A 63 -1.51 -25.66 4.24
N GLU A 64 -2.71 -25.22 4.58
CA GLU A 64 -3.89 -26.08 4.74
C GLU A 64 -4.84 -26.01 3.53
N ILE A 65 -4.90 -24.87 2.84
CA ILE A 65 -5.82 -24.66 1.71
C ILE A 65 -5.08 -24.67 0.37
N SER A 66 -5.77 -25.17 -0.67
CA SER A 66 -5.36 -25.04 -2.07
C SER A 66 -5.98 -23.84 -2.78
N THR A 67 -6.99 -23.21 -2.15
CA THR A 67 -7.71 -22.07 -2.72
C THR A 67 -7.81 -20.92 -1.71
N LEU A 68 -7.27 -19.76 -2.06
CA LEU A 68 -7.39 -18.51 -1.32
C LEU A 68 -8.52 -17.65 -1.90
N GLN A 69 -9.38 -17.11 -1.03
CA GLN A 69 -10.58 -16.38 -1.44
C GLN A 69 -10.41 -14.88 -1.21
N TRP A 70 -10.40 -14.11 -2.29
CA TRP A 70 -10.39 -12.64 -2.29
C TRP A 70 -11.56 -12.08 -3.13
N PRO A 71 -12.82 -12.34 -2.70
CA PRO A 71 -14.01 -12.12 -3.53
C PRO A 71 -14.32 -10.65 -3.84
N LYS A 72 -13.66 -9.70 -3.15
CA LYS A 72 -13.83 -8.25 -3.33
C LYS A 72 -12.68 -7.59 -4.09
N LEU A 73 -11.68 -8.37 -4.53
CA LEU A 73 -10.50 -7.83 -5.20
C LEU A 73 -10.61 -8.05 -6.71
N SER A 74 -10.28 -7.01 -7.46
CA SER A 74 -10.10 -7.10 -8.90
C SER A 74 -8.72 -7.67 -9.26
N SER A 75 -8.58 -8.16 -10.49
CA SER A 75 -7.28 -8.54 -11.04
C SER A 75 -6.29 -7.38 -11.13
N GLU A 76 -6.78 -6.14 -11.30
CA GLU A 76 -5.98 -4.91 -11.33
C GLU A 76 -5.28 -4.62 -9.99
N VAL A 77 -5.79 -5.17 -8.88
CA VAL A 77 -5.17 -5.08 -7.54
C VAL A 77 -4.39 -6.35 -7.21
N ALA A 78 -5.01 -7.52 -7.36
CA ALA A 78 -4.40 -8.79 -6.96
C ALA A 78 -3.24 -9.21 -7.88
N GLY A 79 -3.34 -8.92 -9.18
CA GLY A 79 -2.31 -9.24 -10.17
C GLY A 79 -0.96 -8.60 -9.85
N PRO A 80 -0.88 -7.26 -9.69
CA PRO A 80 0.37 -6.60 -9.29
C PRO A 80 0.96 -7.11 -7.98
N LEU A 81 0.14 -7.50 -6.99
CA LEU A 81 0.65 -8.12 -5.77
C LEU A 81 1.24 -9.51 -6.04
N VAL A 82 0.55 -10.35 -6.83
CA VAL A 82 1.06 -11.67 -7.23
C VAL A 82 2.38 -11.50 -7.99
N ASP A 83 2.50 -10.51 -8.88
CA ASP A 83 3.75 -10.23 -9.58
C ASP A 83 4.84 -9.76 -8.60
N TYR A 84 4.51 -8.91 -7.64
CA TYR A 84 5.43 -8.46 -6.59
C TYR A 84 5.95 -9.63 -5.73
N VAL A 85 5.11 -10.63 -5.43
CA VAL A 85 5.52 -11.81 -4.66
C VAL A 85 6.70 -12.53 -5.34
N TYR A 86 6.71 -12.59 -6.66
CA TYR A 86 7.74 -13.28 -7.45
C TYR A 86 8.91 -12.38 -7.85
N THR A 87 8.66 -11.10 -8.12
CA THR A 87 9.64 -10.20 -8.74
C THR A 87 10.23 -9.18 -7.78
N GLY A 88 9.56 -8.95 -6.63
CA GLY A 88 9.84 -7.83 -5.75
C GLY A 88 9.42 -6.46 -6.32
N GLN A 89 8.79 -6.42 -7.49
CA GLN A 89 8.37 -5.18 -8.16
C GLN A 89 6.85 -5.05 -8.07
N LEU A 90 6.38 -3.92 -7.54
CA LEU A 90 4.96 -3.63 -7.41
C LEU A 90 4.55 -2.54 -8.40
N LYS A 91 3.62 -2.86 -9.30
CA LYS A 91 3.07 -1.89 -10.25
C LYS A 91 1.87 -1.18 -9.66
N VAL A 92 1.95 0.13 -9.52
CA VAL A 92 0.91 0.96 -8.90
C VAL A 92 0.49 2.09 -9.81
N ASN A 93 -0.82 2.35 -9.81
CA ASN A 93 -1.48 3.41 -10.54
C ASN A 93 -2.68 3.93 -9.72
N GLU A 94 -3.36 4.95 -10.22
CA GLU A 94 -4.50 5.56 -9.52
C GLU A 94 -5.69 4.61 -9.38
N ALA A 95 -5.86 3.66 -10.31
CA ALA A 95 -6.96 2.70 -10.28
C ALA A 95 -6.76 1.59 -9.23
N ASN A 96 -5.51 1.24 -8.88
CA ASN A 96 -5.21 0.14 -7.97
C ASN A 96 -4.68 0.56 -6.60
N ALA A 97 -4.25 1.80 -6.41
CA ALA A 97 -3.59 2.27 -5.18
C ALA A 97 -4.44 2.01 -3.92
N VAL A 98 -5.71 2.40 -3.92
CA VAL A 98 -6.60 2.21 -2.76
C VAL A 98 -6.78 0.72 -2.45
N GLY A 99 -7.00 -0.11 -3.47
CA GLY A 99 -7.13 -1.56 -3.30
C GLY A 99 -5.86 -2.20 -2.76
N LEU A 100 -4.70 -1.72 -3.20
CA LEU A 100 -3.40 -2.20 -2.71
C LEU A 100 -3.14 -1.80 -1.26
N ILE A 101 -3.56 -0.61 -0.81
CA ILE A 101 -3.48 -0.22 0.61
C ILE A 101 -4.35 -1.13 1.49
N VAL A 102 -5.60 -1.38 1.07
CA VAL A 102 -6.50 -2.28 1.81
C VAL A 102 -5.91 -3.68 1.89
N LEU A 103 -5.41 -4.19 0.77
CA LEU A 103 -4.83 -5.51 0.68
C LEU A 103 -3.53 -5.63 1.50
N SER A 104 -2.65 -4.63 1.45
CA SER A 104 -1.40 -4.64 2.23
C SER A 104 -1.68 -4.62 3.73
N LYS A 105 -2.71 -3.90 4.19
CA LYS A 105 -3.18 -3.94 5.58
C LYS A 105 -3.66 -5.33 5.97
N GLN A 106 -4.54 -5.93 5.16
CA GLN A 106 -5.07 -7.26 5.40
C GLN A 106 -3.95 -8.32 5.48
N LEU A 107 -2.92 -8.17 4.65
CA LEU A 107 -1.78 -9.08 4.57
C LEU A 107 -0.62 -8.71 5.51
N GLN A 108 -0.77 -7.66 6.33
CA GLN A 108 0.26 -7.19 7.27
C GLN A 108 1.59 -6.88 6.56
N MET A 109 1.51 -6.13 5.46
CA MET A 109 2.66 -5.70 4.63
C MET A 109 2.83 -4.18 4.71
N PRO A 110 3.27 -3.62 5.85
CA PRO A 110 3.32 -2.18 6.08
C PRO A 110 4.24 -1.45 5.08
N HIS A 111 5.32 -2.08 4.63
CA HIS A 111 6.22 -1.47 3.64
C HIS A 111 5.56 -1.26 2.26
N ILE A 112 4.58 -2.09 1.89
CA ILE A 112 3.77 -1.86 0.68
C ILE A 112 2.78 -0.73 0.94
N GLU A 113 2.11 -0.74 2.09
CA GLU A 113 1.19 0.34 2.47
C GLU A 113 1.89 1.70 2.38
N ASP A 114 3.03 1.84 3.07
CA ASP A 114 3.79 3.08 3.14
C ASP A 114 4.22 3.59 1.76
N TRP A 115 4.63 2.65 0.89
CA TRP A 115 5.07 2.98 -0.46
C TRP A 115 3.89 3.43 -1.34
N VAL A 116 2.75 2.76 -1.26
CA VAL A 116 1.54 3.12 -2.02
C VAL A 116 0.94 4.44 -1.52
N VAL A 117 0.92 4.67 -0.21
CA VAL A 117 0.51 5.95 0.39
C VAL A 117 1.44 7.07 -0.07
N SER A 118 2.75 6.83 -0.12
CA SER A 118 3.73 7.81 -0.64
C SER A 118 3.51 8.10 -2.13
N PHE A 119 3.14 7.10 -2.93
CA PHE A 119 2.75 7.29 -4.33
C PHE A 119 1.53 8.20 -4.47
N MET A 120 0.50 7.98 -3.64
CA MET A 120 -0.69 8.86 -3.62
C MET A 120 -0.33 10.28 -3.17
N ALA A 121 0.50 10.39 -2.14
CA ALA A 121 0.95 11.65 -1.57
C ALA A 121 1.69 12.53 -2.57
N ALA A 122 2.57 11.94 -3.39
CA ALA A 122 3.33 12.66 -4.40
C ALA A 122 2.46 13.32 -5.50
N ARG A 123 1.18 12.95 -5.57
CA ARG A 123 0.21 13.42 -6.55
C ARG A 123 -0.91 14.27 -5.93
N LEU A 124 -0.76 14.64 -4.65
CA LEU A 124 -1.70 15.52 -3.97
C LEU A 124 -1.63 16.95 -4.51
N ASP A 125 -2.79 17.44 -4.92
CA ASP A 125 -3.04 18.82 -5.30
C ASP A 125 -4.36 19.32 -4.69
N SER A 126 -4.72 20.58 -4.95
CA SER A 126 -5.95 21.16 -4.42
C SER A 126 -7.23 20.46 -4.87
N GLN A 127 -7.23 19.78 -6.02
CA GLN A 127 -8.40 19.09 -6.56
C GLN A 127 -8.58 17.70 -5.92
N THR A 128 -7.48 17.03 -5.60
CA THR A 128 -7.45 15.67 -5.07
C THR A 128 -7.40 15.61 -3.54
N LEU A 129 -7.07 16.70 -2.87
CA LEU A 129 -6.91 16.78 -1.41
C LEU A 129 -8.15 16.30 -0.65
N ALA A 130 -9.35 16.76 -1.03
CA ALA A 130 -10.59 16.38 -0.37
C ALA A 130 -10.85 14.86 -0.48
N ASN A 131 -10.63 14.30 -1.66
CA ASN A 131 -10.79 12.87 -1.89
C ASN A 131 -9.78 12.04 -1.08
N ASN A 132 -8.52 12.48 -1.03
CA ASN A 132 -7.48 11.80 -0.26
C ASN A 132 -7.71 11.90 1.26
N TRP A 133 -8.24 13.02 1.75
CA TRP A 133 -8.67 13.15 3.14
C TRP A 133 -9.74 12.12 3.50
N ASN A 134 -10.79 12.04 2.67
CA ASN A 134 -11.86 11.06 2.87
C ASN A 134 -11.33 9.62 2.80
N LEU A 135 -10.40 9.34 1.88
CA LEU A 135 -9.73 8.04 1.82
C LEU A 135 -8.91 7.76 3.09
N ALA A 136 -8.22 8.76 3.65
CA ALA A 136 -7.45 8.59 4.87
C ALA A 136 -8.34 8.20 6.05
N GLU A 137 -9.53 8.79 6.15
CA GLU A 137 -10.55 8.44 7.15
C GLU A 137 -11.10 7.01 6.93
N VAL A 138 -11.55 6.69 5.70
CA VAL A 138 -12.10 5.36 5.38
C VAL A 138 -11.08 4.25 5.59
N LEU A 139 -9.82 4.50 5.21
CA LEU A 139 -8.74 3.54 5.34
C LEU A 139 -8.12 3.52 6.74
N ASN A 140 -8.47 4.46 7.63
CA ASN A 140 -7.77 4.71 8.89
C ASN A 140 -6.25 4.80 8.68
N SER A 141 -5.81 5.65 7.74
CA SER A 141 -4.39 5.85 7.43
C SER A 141 -3.90 7.16 8.04
N ASP A 142 -3.21 7.05 9.18
CA ASP A 142 -2.59 8.20 9.86
C ASP A 142 -1.53 8.88 8.99
N GLN A 143 -0.80 8.09 8.19
CA GLN A 143 0.18 8.62 7.26
C GLN A 143 -0.50 9.49 6.19
N LEU A 144 -1.56 9.00 5.53
CA LEU A 144 -2.26 9.78 4.51
C LEU A 144 -2.94 11.02 5.10
N ARG A 145 -3.51 10.91 6.32
CA ARG A 145 -4.02 12.07 7.07
C ARG A 145 -2.95 13.13 7.28
N THR A 146 -1.79 12.72 7.80
CA THR A 146 -0.67 13.63 8.10
C THR A 146 -0.21 14.37 6.85
N ILE A 147 -0.11 13.66 5.72
CA ILE A 147 0.29 14.26 4.44
C ILE A 147 -0.77 15.25 3.94
N CYS A 148 -2.06 14.90 4.03
CA CYS A 148 -3.13 15.84 3.69
C CYS A 148 -3.05 17.11 4.56
N LEU A 149 -2.82 16.96 5.87
CA LEU A 149 -2.63 18.10 6.78
C LEU A 149 -1.45 18.98 6.38
N GLN A 150 -0.30 18.39 6.06
CA GLN A 150 0.86 19.15 5.60
C GLN A 150 0.54 19.96 4.33
N GLN A 151 -0.26 19.39 3.42
CA GLN A 151 -0.65 20.08 2.20
C GLN A 151 -1.67 21.21 2.47
N ILE A 152 -2.61 21.00 3.39
CA ILE A 152 -3.51 22.06 3.87
C ILE A 152 -2.69 23.18 4.49
N LYS A 153 -1.75 22.87 5.39
CA LYS A 153 -0.91 23.89 6.05
C LYS A 153 -0.12 24.72 5.05
N LYS A 154 0.46 24.06 4.05
CA LYS A 154 1.28 24.71 3.01
C LYS A 154 0.46 25.65 2.12
N ASN A 155 -0.80 25.32 1.87
CA ASN A 155 -1.71 26.06 0.98
C ASN A 155 -2.95 26.56 1.73
N PHE A 156 -2.79 26.97 2.99
CA PHE A 156 -3.90 27.21 3.90
C PHE A 156 -4.88 28.24 3.35
N GLU A 157 -4.39 29.41 2.96
CA GLU A 157 -5.20 30.51 2.43
C GLU A 157 -5.99 30.13 1.16
N ALA A 158 -5.42 29.27 0.32
CA ALA A 158 -6.09 28.75 -0.87
C ALA A 158 -7.13 27.66 -0.54
N THR A 159 -6.97 26.99 0.61
CA THR A 159 -7.83 25.89 1.06
C THR A 159 -9.03 26.40 1.85
N VAL A 160 -8.87 27.43 2.67
CA VAL A 160 -9.93 28.07 3.50
C VAL A 160 -11.23 28.34 2.73
N PRO A 161 -11.23 28.96 1.53
CA PRO A 161 -12.47 29.26 0.81
C PRO A 161 -13.14 28.03 0.17
N SER A 162 -12.56 26.83 0.29
CA SER A 162 -13.12 25.62 -0.32
C SER A 162 -14.19 24.96 0.57
N ASP A 163 -15.21 24.36 -0.06
CA ASP A 163 -16.23 23.56 0.64
C ASP A 163 -15.61 22.42 1.46
N PHE A 164 -14.45 21.92 1.02
CA PHE A 164 -13.70 20.88 1.73
C PHE A 164 -13.26 21.36 3.11
N PHE A 165 -12.73 22.57 3.23
CA PHE A 165 -12.29 23.12 4.52
C PHE A 165 -13.45 23.23 5.52
N MET A 166 -14.62 23.66 5.04
CA MET A 166 -15.85 23.75 5.84
C MET A 166 -16.37 22.40 6.34
N GLN A 167 -15.99 21.31 5.68
CA GLN A 167 -16.39 19.94 6.05
C GLN A 167 -15.38 19.27 7.00
N LEU A 168 -14.23 19.89 7.27
CA LEU A 168 -13.25 19.35 8.20
C LEU A 168 -13.81 19.33 9.63
N PRO A 169 -13.57 18.27 10.42
CA PRO A 169 -14.06 18.25 11.80
C PRO A 169 -13.42 19.34 12.65
N ALA A 170 -14.20 19.92 13.58
CA ALA A 170 -13.77 21.07 14.38
C ALA A 170 -12.46 20.83 15.15
N ASP A 171 -12.27 19.64 15.72
CA ASP A 171 -11.03 19.27 16.42
C ASP A 171 -9.81 19.31 15.49
N PHE A 172 -9.98 18.96 14.21
CA PHE A 172 -8.92 19.03 13.22
C PHE A 172 -8.61 20.48 12.84
N VAL A 173 -9.63 21.29 12.61
CA VAL A 173 -9.43 22.73 12.35
C VAL A 173 -8.71 23.38 13.53
N LEU A 174 -9.12 23.09 14.78
CA LEU A 174 -8.43 23.58 15.98
C LEU A 174 -6.97 23.11 16.04
N SER A 175 -6.68 21.87 15.66
CA SER A 175 -5.30 21.35 15.61
C SER A 175 -4.44 22.05 14.55
N LEU A 176 -5.05 22.39 13.41
CA LEU A 176 -4.42 23.10 12.30
C LEU A 176 -4.10 24.55 12.68
N LEU A 177 -5.04 25.25 13.31
CA LEU A 177 -4.89 26.64 13.76
C LEU A 177 -3.87 26.81 14.90
N ARG A 178 -3.63 25.74 15.67
CA ARG A 178 -2.60 25.72 16.73
C ARG A 178 -1.21 25.32 16.23
N ALA A 179 -1.07 25.01 14.94
CA ALA A 179 0.17 24.49 14.41
C ALA A 179 1.15 25.62 14.10
N ASP A 180 2.38 25.51 14.62
CA ASP A 180 3.43 26.52 14.44
C ASP A 180 3.99 26.58 13.00
N ASP A 181 3.70 25.57 12.17
CA ASP A 181 4.16 25.40 10.79
C ASP A 181 3.07 25.78 9.75
N LEU A 182 2.07 26.57 10.14
CA LEU A 182 1.03 27.05 9.24
C LEU A 182 1.57 28.14 8.30
N HIS A 183 1.46 27.95 6.98
CA HIS A 183 1.94 28.94 6.01
C HIS A 183 0.83 29.95 5.69
N VAL A 184 0.93 31.13 6.28
CA VAL A 184 0.04 32.28 6.05
C VAL A 184 0.83 33.56 5.81
N THR A 185 0.23 34.49 5.08
CA THR A 185 0.81 35.81 4.80
C THR A 185 0.63 36.76 5.98
N CYS A 186 -0.46 36.64 6.74
CA CYS A 186 -0.70 37.37 8.00
C CYS A 186 -1.66 36.61 8.93
N GLU A 187 -1.68 36.99 10.22
CA GLU A 187 -2.60 36.41 11.22
C GLU A 187 -4.08 36.73 10.94
N GLU A 188 -4.36 37.80 10.19
CA GLU A 188 -5.72 38.18 9.80
C GLU A 188 -6.37 37.09 8.94
N SER A 189 -5.62 36.47 8.02
CA SER A 189 -6.11 35.34 7.21
C SER A 189 -6.51 34.12 8.04
N VAL A 190 -5.87 33.92 9.20
CA VAL A 190 -6.21 32.86 10.15
C VAL A 190 -7.53 33.19 10.88
N PHE A 191 -7.72 34.47 11.23
CA PHE A 191 -8.95 34.95 11.87
C PHE A 191 -10.14 34.93 10.90
N GLU A 192 -9.95 35.26 9.64
CA GLU A 192 -11.00 35.19 8.62
C GLU A 192 -11.45 33.74 8.36
N ALA A 193 -10.58 32.75 8.53
CA ALA A 193 -10.91 31.34 8.32
C ALA A 193 -11.88 30.75 9.35
N ILE A 194 -12.10 31.44 10.49
CA ILE A 194 -13.01 31.02 11.56
C ILE A 194 -14.29 31.87 11.64
N HIS A 195 -14.47 32.82 10.73
CA HIS A 195 -15.63 33.70 10.64
C HIS A 195 -16.63 33.21 9.57
#